data_AF-A0A822HNQ3-F1
#
_entry.id   AF-A0A822HNQ3-F1
#
_cell.length_a   1.000
_cell.length_b   1.000
_cell.length_c   1.000
_cell.angle_alpha   90.00
_cell.angle_beta   90.00
_cell.angle_gamma   90.00
#
_symmetry.space_group_name_H-M   'P 1'
#
loop_
_entity.id
_entity.type
_entity.pdbx_description
1 polymer ?
#
loop_
_entity_poly.entity_id
_entity_poly.type
_entity_poly.pdbx_seq_one_letter_code
_entity_poly.pdbx_strand_id
1 'polypeptide(L)' 'MSIVKSSKGHDKLLLEGYSYRRANKSQRIWRCSRNDCAGRVAFDGDQYNKITEHVHAPNPEATISAEFKSK' A
#
# COMPACT_ATOMS: atom_id res chain seq x y z
N MET A 1 3.03 9.84 1.44
CA MET A 1 3.11 8.42 1.02
C MET A 1 4.43 7.88 1.54
N SER A 2 4.44 6.65 2.04
CA SER A 2 5.66 6.06 2.58
C SER A 2 5.79 4.64 2.04
N ILE A 3 6.97 4.26 1.57
CA ILE A 3 7.26 2.88 1.17
C ILE A 3 8.14 2.26 2.25
N VAL A 4 7.61 1.27 2.95
CA VAL A 4 8.30 0.53 4.00
C VAL A 4 8.68 -0.85 3.49
N LYS A 5 9.83 -1.36 3.93
CA LYS A 5 10.18 -2.76 3.72
C LYS A 5 9.64 -3.58 4.87
N SER A 6 8.83 -4.57 4.53
CA SER A 6 8.40 -5.61 5.47
C SER A 6 9.61 -6.41 5.94
N SER A 7 9.51 -7.05 7.11
CA SER A 7 10.57 -7.89 7.71
C SER A 7 10.99 -9.06 6.80
N LYS A 8 10.11 -9.45 5.86
CA LYS A 8 10.39 -10.46 4.82
C LYS A 8 11.03 -9.89 3.54
N GLY A 9 11.43 -8.61 3.54
CA GLY A 9 12.07 -7.94 2.40
C GLY A 9 11.13 -7.42 1.31
N HIS A 10 9.81 -7.53 1.48
CA HIS A 10 8.84 -7.05 0.51
C HIS A 10 8.49 -5.58 0.74
N ASP A 11 8.45 -4.78 -0.33
CA ASP A 11 7.99 -3.40 -0.26
C ASP A 11 6.47 -3.33 -0.01
N LYS A 12 6.09 -2.42 0.88
CA LYS A 12 4.72 -2.11 1.23
C LYS A 12 4.54 -0.61 1.18
N LEU A 13 3.55 -0.16 0.44
CA LEU A 13 3.21 1.25 0.32
C LEU A 13 2.13 1.60 1.35
N LEU A 14 2.32 2.70 2.03
CA LEU A 14 1.40 3.26 3.01
C LEU A 14 0.91 4.60 2.47
N LEU A 15 -0.40 4.68 2.22
CA LEU A 15 -1.03 5.81 1.55
C LEU A 15 -2.45 5.97 2.11
N GLU A 16 -2.80 7.19 2.53
CA GLU A 16 -4.15 7.53 3.05
C GLU A 16 -4.66 6.61 4.19
N GLY A 17 -3.76 6.08 5.04
CA GLY A 17 -4.13 5.13 6.10
C GLY A 17 -4.43 3.71 5.61
N TYR A 18 -4.17 3.42 4.34
CA TYR A 18 -4.22 2.10 3.74
C TYR A 18 -2.82 1.55 3.49
N SER A 19 -2.71 0.22 3.51
CA SER A 19 -1.49 -0.49 3.17
C SER A 19 -1.66 -1.28 1.89
N TYR A 20 -0.72 -1.08 0.97
CA TYR A 20 -0.70 -1.71 -0.34
C TYR A 20 0.56 -2.53 -0.53
N ARG A 21 0.46 -3.60 -1.31
CA ARG A 21 1.57 -4.43 -1.78
C ARG A 21 1.72 -4.27 -3.29
N ARG A 22 2.94 -4.47 -3.79
CA ARG A 22 3.23 -4.48 -5.23
C ARG A 22 2.39 -5.57 -5.90
N ALA A 23 1.58 -5.19 -6.89
CA ALA A 23 0.78 -6.13 -7.67
C ALA A 23 1.60 -6.72 -8.81
N ASN A 24 2.54 -5.96 -9.37
CA ASN A 24 3.42 -6.37 -10.46
C ASN A 24 4.87 -5.92 -10.22
N LYS A 25 5.82 -6.53 -10.95
CA LYS A 25 7.25 -6.17 -10.89
C LYS A 25 7.48 -4.71 -11.31
N SER A 26 6.63 -4.18 -12.19
CA SER A 26 6.74 -2.86 -12.84
C SER A 26 6.50 -1.66 -11.90
N GLN A 27 6.28 -1.85 -10.59
CA GLN A 27 6.11 -0.80 -9.55
C GLN A 27 4.97 0.19 -9.75
N ARG A 28 4.29 0.17 -10.90
CA ARG A 28 3.19 1.07 -11.20
C ARG A 28 1.93 0.68 -10.44
N ILE A 29 1.61 -0.61 -10.31
CA ILE A 29 0.33 -1.01 -9.70
C ILE A 29 0.54 -1.57 -8.30
N TRP A 30 -0.21 -1.02 -7.37
CA TRP A 30 -0.26 -1.45 -5.98
C TRP A 30 -1.69 -1.88 -5.64
N ARG A 31 -1.81 -3.04 -5.00
CA ARG A 31 -3.09 -3.59 -4.52
C ARG A 31 -3.14 -3.52 -3.02
N CYS A 32 -4.33 -3.40 -2.44
CA CYS A 32 -4.52 -3.48 -1.01
C CYS A 32 -3.88 -4.76 -0.46
N SER A 33 -3.30 -4.65 0.74
CA SER A 33 -2.70 -5.78 1.42
C SER A 33 -3.76 -6.78 1.88
N ARG A 34 -4.98 -6.31 2.22
CA ARG A 34 -6.11 -7.16 2.61
C ARG A 34 -6.57 -8.01 1.42
N ASN A 35 -6.83 -9.29 1.68
CA ASN A 35 -7.21 -10.22 0.62
C ASN A 35 -8.66 -10.02 0.15
N ASP A 36 -9.52 -9.57 1.08
CA ASP A 36 -10.93 -9.27 0.84
C ASP A 36 -11.16 -7.89 0.20
N CYS A 37 -10.09 -7.12 -0.01
CA CYS A 37 -10.18 -5.78 -0.58
C CYS A 37 -9.67 -5.76 -2.01
N ALA A 38 -10.51 -5.25 -2.92
CA ALA A 38 -10.16 -4.99 -4.31
C ALA A 38 -9.46 -3.64 -4.55
N GLY A 39 -9.24 -2.84 -3.49
CA GLY A 39 -8.66 -1.50 -3.58
C GLY A 39 -7.30 -1.50 -4.27
N ARG A 40 -7.16 -0.68 -5.30
CA ARG A 40 -5.98 -0.65 -6.18
C ARG A 40 -5.64 0.78 -6.54
N VAL A 41 -4.34 1.05 -6.62
CA VAL A 41 -3.81 2.34 -7.06
C VAL A 41 -2.71 2.11 -8.09
N ALA A 42 -2.67 2.98 -9.10
CA ALA A 42 -1.61 3.03 -10.09
C ALA A 42 -0.78 4.29 -9.85
N PHE A 43 0.53 4.15 -9.83
CA PHE A 43 1.50 5.23 -9.80
C PHE A 43 1.99 5.50 -11.22
N ASP A 44 1.93 6.77 -11.60
CA ASP A 44 2.51 7.30 -12.83
C ASP A 44 3.49 8.41 -12.44
N GLY A 45 4.76 8.03 -12.31
CA GLY A 45 5.80 8.91 -11.76
C GLY A 45 5.55 9.26 -10.30
N ASP A 46 5.35 10.55 -10.03
CA ASP A 46 5.09 11.10 -8.69
C ASP A 46 3.59 11.12 -8.33
N GLN A 47 2.72 11.00 -9.33
CA GLN A 47 1.27 11.00 -9.12
C GLN A 47 0.73 9.58 -9.00
N TYR A 48 -0.39 9.45 -8.31
CA TYR A 48 -1.12 8.20 -8.21
C TYR A 48 -2.59 8.39 -8.57
N ASN A 49 -3.16 7.36 -9.18
CA ASN A 49 -4.55 7.26 -9.58
C ASN A 49 -5.19 6.08 -8.84
N LYS A 50 -6.33 6.31 -8.20
CA LYS A 50 -7.11 5.24 -7.57
C LYS A 50 -7.86 4.49 -8.67
N ILE A 51 -7.55 3.21 -8.84
CA ILE A 51 -8.18 2.35 -9.84
C ILE A 51 -9.49 1.76 -9.28
N THR A 52 -9.48 1.41 -7.99
CA THR A 52 -10.61 0.75 -7.33
C THR A 52 -10.68 1.21 -5.90
N GLU A 53 -11.89 1.48 -5.42
CA GLU A 53 -12.15 1.89 -4.05
C GLU A 53 -11.98 0.74 -3.05
N HIS A 54 -11.78 1.13 -1.79
CA HIS A 54 -11.68 0.19 -0.68
C HIS A 54 -13.06 -0.13 -0.13
N VAL A 55 -13.35 -1.42 0.03
CA VAL A 55 -14.57 -1.91 0.69
C VAL A 55 -14.44 -1.96 2.22
N HIS A 56 -13.45 -1.28 2.78
CA HIS A 56 -13.20 -1.24 4.21
C HIS A 56 -12.64 0.11 4.62
N ALA A 57 -12.84 0.48 5.89
CA ALA A 57 -12.26 1.68 6.46
C ALA A 57 -10.72 1.64 6.47
N PRO A 58 -10.05 2.81 6.41
CA PRO A 58 -8.60 2.88 6.56
C PRO A 58 -8.20 2.39 7.95
N ASN A 59 -7.04 1.74 8.04
CA ASN A 59 -6.46 1.30 9.32
C ASN A 59 -5.13 2.02 9.54
N PRO A 60 -5.18 3.26 10.07
CA PRO A 60 -3.98 4.06 10.34
C PRO A 60 -3.04 3.36 11.33
N GLU A 61 -3.54 2.62 12.31
CA GLU A 61 -2.71 1.94 13.31
C GLU A 61 -1.83 0.85 12.68
N ALA A 62 -2.38 0.07 11.76
CA ALA A 62 -1.64 -0.96 11.03
C ALA A 62 -0.61 -0.36 10.06
N THR A 63 -0.86 0.84 9.54
CA THR A 63 0.09 1.58 8.70
C THR A 63 1.21 2.17 9.56
N ILE A 64 0.86 2.84 10.66
CA ILE A 64 1.82 3.39 11.64
C ILE A 64 2.73 2.29 12.17
N SER A 65 2.21 1.16 12.62
CA SER A 65 3.05 0.06 13.13
C SER A 65 4.04 -0.48 12.09
N ALA A 66 3.71 -0.38 10.79
CA ALA A 66 4.60 -0.78 9.72
C ALA A 66 5.70 0.27 9.44
N GLU A 67 5.42 1.58 9.58
CA GLU A 67 6.41 2.66 9.51
C GLU A 67 7.46 2.53 10.63
N PHE A 68 7.01 2.28 11.86
CA PHE A 68 7.88 2.27 13.04
C PHE A 68 8.73 1.00 13.18
N LYS A 69 8.43 -0.08 12.44
CA LYS A 69 9.22 -1.33 12.43
C LYS A 69 10.38 -1.34 11.44
N SER A 70 10.51 -0.33 10.58
CA SER A 70 11.59 -0.25 9.58
C SER A 70 12.83 0.52 10.06
N LYS A 71 13.05 0.64 11.37
CA LYS A 71 14.19 1.36 11.96
C LYS A 71 15.12 0.42 12.73
#